data_AF-A0A7J3TKT9-F1
#
_entry.id   AF-A0A7J3TKT9-F1
#
_cell.length_a   1.000
_cell.length_b   1.000
_cell.length_c   1.000
_cell.angle_alpha   90.00
_cell.angle_beta   90.00
_cell.angle_gamma   90.00
#
_symmetry.space_group_name_H-M   'P 1'
#
loop_
_entity.id
_entity.type
_entity.pdbx_description
1 polymer ?
#
loop_
_entity_poly.entity_id
_entity_poly.type
_entity_poly.pdbx_seq_one_letter_code
_entity_poly.pdbx_strand_id
1 'polypeptide(L)'
;MKIVISLGGSLISLNNLDYIRDVATLIRKASKNFDIYVVVGGGRLAREYIGAARRFCDDERYLDKLGILATRLNAMLLASIFKKD
;
A
#
# COMPACT_ATOMS: atom_id res chain seq x y z
N MET A 1 -1.31 19.99 13.16
CA MET A 1 -0.69 20.15 11.82
C MET A 1 -1.05 18.92 11.00
N LYS A 2 -1.39 19.10 9.71
CA LYS A 2 -1.79 18.02 8.82
C LYS A 2 -0.60 17.57 7.96
N ILE A 3 -0.37 16.26 7.87
CA ILE A 3 0.75 15.67 7.13
C ILE A 3 0.20 14.59 6.20
N VAL A 4 0.60 14.62 4.93
CA VAL A 4 0.32 13.56 3.95
C VAL A 4 1.61 12.82 3.66
N ILE A 5 1.58 11.49 3.82
CA ILE A 5 2.71 10.60 3.52
C ILE A 5 2.35 9.77 2.29
N SER A 6 3.11 9.95 1.20
CA SER A 6 3.03 9.10 0.02
C SER A 6 4.10 8.00 0.11
N LEU A 7 3.67 6.78 0.45
CA LEU A 7 4.55 5.64 0.61
C LEU A 7 4.62 4.83 -0.69
N GLY A 8 5.85 4.65 -1.19
CA GLY A 8 6.08 3.85 -2.39
C GLY A 8 5.60 2.41 -2.22
N GLY A 9 4.79 1.91 -3.14
CA GLY A 9 4.24 0.55 -3.04
C GLY A 9 5.28 -0.57 -3.06
N SER A 10 6.46 -0.31 -3.63
CA SER A 10 7.60 -1.25 -3.58
C SER A 10 8.10 -1.51 -2.16
N LEU A 11 7.83 -0.59 -1.23
CA LEU A 11 8.18 -0.73 0.18
C LEU A 11 7.20 -1.63 0.94
N ILE A 12 5.99 -1.83 0.41
CA ILE A 12 5.02 -2.79 0.95
C ILE A 12 5.30 -4.16 0.31
N SER A 13 6.22 -4.90 0.92
CA SER A 13 6.67 -6.22 0.46
C SER A 13 6.30 -7.30 1.45
N LEU A 14 5.61 -8.35 0.98
CA LEU A 14 5.26 -9.52 1.79
C LEU A 14 6.49 -10.32 2.24
N ASN A 15 7.66 -10.08 1.63
CA ASN A 15 8.93 -10.69 2.02
C ASN A 15 9.63 -9.95 3.17
N ASN A 16 9.13 -8.77 3.58
CA ASN A 16 9.74 -7.97 4.65
C ASN A 16 8.64 -7.37 5.56
N LEU A 17 8.02 -8.25 6.35
CA LEU A 17 6.94 -7.87 7.26
C LEU A 17 7.41 -6.97 8.41
N ASP A 18 8.66 -7.11 8.86
CA ASP A 18 9.23 -6.26 9.90
C ASP A 18 9.28 -4.79 9.46
N TYR A 19 9.69 -4.51 8.21
CA TYR A 19 9.67 -3.15 7.68
C TYR A 19 8.25 -2.54 7.69
N ILE A 20 7.25 -3.31 7.27
CA ILE A 20 5.84 -2.86 7.27
C ILE A 20 5.39 -2.54 8.71
N ARG A 21 5.71 -3.42 9.67
CA ARG A 21 5.40 -3.23 11.08
C ARG A 21 6.06 -1.96 11.62
N ASP A 22 7.33 -1.76 11.33
CA ASP A 22 8.12 -0.66 11.87
C ASP A 22 7.64 0.70 11.32
N VAL A 23 7.36 0.78 10.01
CA VAL A 23 6.75 1.96 9.38
C VAL A 23 5.39 2.27 10.00
N ALA A 24 4.52 1.26 10.13
CA ALA A 24 3.19 1.48 10.66
C ALA A 24 3.21 1.87 12.16
N THR A 25 4.16 1.32 12.92
CA THR A 25 4.42 1.71 14.31
C THR A 25 4.91 3.15 14.43
N LEU A 26 5.81 3.58 13.54
CA LEU A 26 6.28 4.97 13.48
C LEU A 26 5.11 5.93 13.20
N ILE A 27 4.27 5.60 12.22
CA ILE A 27 3.08 6.37 11.88
C ILE A 27 2.12 6.45 13.07
N ARG A 28 1.85 5.32 13.75
CA ARG A 28 1.01 5.27 14.96
C ARG A 28 1.55 6.14 16.11
N LYS A 29 2.87 6.22 16.26
CA LYS A 29 3.49 7.10 17.27
C LYS A 29 3.35 8.57 16.87
N ALA A 30 3.65 8.91 15.62
CA ALA A 30 3.57 10.28 15.12
C ALA A 30 2.12 10.81 15.09
N SER A 31 1.13 9.95 14.86
CA SER A 31 -0.29 10.34 14.84
C SER A 31 -0.83 10.82 16.18
N LYS A 32 -0.07 10.66 17.29
CA LYS A 32 -0.42 11.25 18.59
C LYS A 32 -0.31 12.77 18.60
N ASN A 33 0.51 13.34 17.71
CA ASN A 33 0.81 14.78 17.68
C ASN A 33 0.38 15.44 16.35
N PHE A 34 0.10 14.65 15.32
CA PHE A 34 -0.19 15.13 13.96
C PHE A 34 -1.38 14.41 13.35
N ASP A 35 -2.16 15.13 12.53
CA ASP A 35 -3.19 14.53 11.69
C ASP A 35 -2.52 13.94 10.45
N ILE A 36 -2.31 12.62 10.43
CA ILE A 36 -1.56 11.93 9.38
C ILE A 36 -2.50 11.22 8.42
N TYR A 37 -2.29 11.47 7.12
CA TYR A 37 -2.95 10.77 6.02
C TYR A 37 -1.91 10.00 5.23
N VAL A 38 -2.17 8.73 4.95
CA VAL A 38 -1.22 7.85 4.24
C VAL A 38 -1.81 7.40 2.92
N VAL A 39 -1.05 7.57 1.85
CA VAL A 39 -1.33 7.01 0.52
C VAL A 39 -0.24 6.00 0.22
N VAL A 40 -0.60 4.82 -0.28
CA VAL A 40 0.36 3.77 -0.64
C VAL A 40 0.26 3.42 -2.12
N GLY A 41 1.39 3.13 -2.76
CA GLY A 41 1.42 2.61 -4.13
C GLY A 41 1.09 1.11 -4.22
N GLY A 42 0.92 0.60 -5.45
CA GLY A 42 0.61 -0.81 -5.72
C GLY A 42 1.83 -1.75 -5.76
N GLY A 43 3.03 -1.21 -6.01
CA GLY A 43 4.28 -1.94 -5.83
C GLY A 43 4.45 -3.17 -6.73
N ARG A 44 5.12 -4.20 -6.19
CA ARG A 44 5.36 -5.47 -6.88
C ARG A 44 4.05 -6.20 -7.19
N LEU A 45 3.12 -6.23 -6.23
CA LEU A 45 1.81 -6.85 -6.38
C LEU A 45 1.05 -6.31 -7.61
N ALA A 46 0.98 -4.98 -7.76
CA ALA A 46 0.36 -4.37 -8.93
C ALA A 46 1.02 -4.80 -10.24
N ARG A 47 2.36 -4.76 -10.32
CA ARG A 47 3.10 -5.13 -11.53
C ARG A 47 2.90 -6.59 -11.91
N GLU A 48 2.88 -7.49 -10.93
CA GLU A 48 2.66 -8.93 -11.18
C GLU A 48 1.24 -9.20 -11.68
N TYR A 49 0.22 -8.60 -11.06
CA TYR A 49 -1.17 -8.77 -11.48
C TYR A 49 -1.45 -8.14 -12.85
N ILE A 50 -0.97 -6.91 -13.09
CA ILE A 50 -1.09 -6.24 -14.39
C ILE A 50 -0.35 -7.05 -15.46
N GLY A 51 0.87 -7.50 -15.18
CA GLY A 51 1.67 -8.29 -16.13
C GLY A 51 1.02 -9.62 -16.47
N ALA A 52 0.41 -10.31 -15.48
CA ALA A 52 -0.35 -11.52 -15.71
C ALA A 52 -1.60 -11.26 -16.56
N ALA A 53 -2.38 -10.22 -16.24
CA ALA A 53 -3.60 -9.88 -16.96
C ALA A 53 -3.35 -9.42 -18.39
N ARG A 54 -2.24 -8.70 -18.65
CA ARG A 54 -1.80 -8.30 -20.00
C ARG A 54 -1.63 -9.48 -20.97
N ARG A 55 -1.47 -10.70 -20.48
CA ARG A 55 -1.38 -11.90 -21.34
C ARG A 55 -2.73 -12.31 -21.93
N PHE A 56 -3.83 -11.76 -21.40
CA PHE A 56 -5.20 -12.17 -21.74
C PHE A 56 -6.12 -10.97 -22.01
N CYS A 57 -5.66 -9.73 -21.82
CA CYS A 57 -6.47 -8.52 -21.88
C CYS A 57 -5.64 -7.29 -22.28
N ASP A 58 -6.12 -6.54 -23.27
CA ASP A 58 -5.52 -5.28 -23.74
C ASP A 58 -6.27 -4.02 -23.25
N ASP A 59 -7.35 -4.19 -22.45
CA ASP A 59 -8.07 -3.05 -21.87
C ASP A 59 -7.27 -2.40 -20.75
N GLU A 60 -6.54 -1.33 -21.08
CA GLU A 60 -5.75 -0.54 -20.13
C GLU A 60 -6.57 -0.05 -18.93
N ARG A 61 -7.86 0.25 -19.09
CA ARG A 61 -8.71 0.67 -17.96
C ARG A 61 -8.93 -0.48 -16.98
N TYR A 62 -9.01 -1.70 -17.48
CA TYR A 62 -9.09 -2.90 -16.64
C TYR A 62 -7.76 -3.15 -15.92
N LEU A 63 -6.64 -2.99 -16.61
CA LEU A 63 -5.30 -3.11 -16.03
C LEU A 63 -5.05 -2.06 -14.93
N ASP A 64 -5.46 -0.80 -15.15
CA ASP A 64 -5.41 0.26 -14.14
C ASP A 64 -6.26 -0.08 -12.90
N LYS A 65 -7.45 -0.65 -13.10
CA LYS A 65 -8.29 -1.14 -11.98
C LYS A 65 -7.56 -2.19 -11.15
N LEU A 66 -6.84 -3.13 -11.77
CA LEU A 66 -6.02 -4.10 -11.04
C LEU A 66 -4.92 -3.42 -10.23
N GLY A 67 -4.25 -2.42 -10.80
CA GLY A 67 -3.27 -1.60 -10.09
C GLY A 67 -3.86 -0.87 -8.88
N ILE A 68 -5.04 -0.28 -9.02
CA ILE A 68 -5.78 0.39 -7.93
C ILE A 68 -6.21 -0.61 -6.86
N LEU A 69 -6.65 -1.81 -7.22
CA LEU A 69 -6.99 -2.84 -6.24
C LEU A 69 -5.75 -3.26 -5.43
N ALA A 70 -4.60 -3.39 -6.08
CA ALA A 70 -3.34 -3.66 -5.39
C ALA A 70 -2.93 -2.51 -4.43
N THR A 71 -3.15 -1.24 -4.79
CA THR A 71 -2.89 -0.11 -3.86
C THR A 71 -3.78 -0.20 -2.62
N ARG A 72 -5.06 -0.54 -2.81
CA ARG A 72 -6.02 -0.72 -1.71
C ARG A 72 -5.67 -1.90 -0.81
N LEU A 73 -5.24 -3.04 -1.38
CA LEU A 73 -4.77 -4.19 -0.61
C LEU A 73 -3.54 -3.82 0.24
N ASN A 74 -2.57 -3.12 -0.33
CA ASN A 74 -1.41 -2.62 0.41
C ASN A 74 -1.84 -1.67 1.54
N ALA A 75 -2.82 -0.79 1.30
CA ALA A 75 -3.33 0.15 2.29
C ALA A 75 -4.01 -0.59 3.45
N MET A 76 -4.82 -1.61 3.14
CA MET A 76 -5.47 -2.46 4.12
C MET A 76 -4.47 -3.25 4.96
N LEU A 77 -3.42 -3.80 4.34
CA LEU A 77 -2.35 -4.48 5.06
C LEU A 77 -1.65 -3.53 6.05
N LEU A 78 -1.28 -2.32 5.61
CA LEU A 78 -0.67 -1.33 6.48
C LEU A 78 -1.62 -0.92 7.63
N ALA A 79 -2.91 -0.72 7.31
CA ALA A 79 -3.93 -0.37 8.29
C ALA A 79 -4.23 -1.51 9.29
N SER A 80 -3.95 -2.76 8.93
CA SER A 80 -4.23 -3.92 9.79
C SER A 80 -3.50 -3.86 11.14
N ILE A 81 -2.35 -3.17 11.23
CA ILE A 81 -1.65 -3.00 12.51
C ILE A 81 -2.48 -2.24 13.54
N PHE A 82 -3.39 -1.38 13.09
CA PHE A 82 -4.30 -0.62 13.96
C PHE A 82 -5.52 -1.43 14.38
N LYS A 83 -5.62 -2.69 13.95
CA LYS A 83 -6.67 -3.65 14.34
C LYS A 83 -6.18 -4.69 15.34
N LYS A 84 -4.90 -4.65 15.70
CA LYS A 84 -4.29 -5.50 16.71
C LYS A 84 -3.94 -4.61 17.90
N ASP A 85 -4.52 -4.93 19.07
CA ASP A 85 -4.28 -4.21 20.32
C ASP A 85 -2.84 -4.40 20.81
#